data_AF-A0A935D1A5-F1
#
_entry.id   AF-A0A935D1A5-F1
#
_cell.length_a   1.000
_cell.length_b   1.000
_cell.length_c   1.000
_cell.angle_alpha   90.00
_cell.angle_beta   90.00
_cell.angle_gamma   90.00
#
_symmetry.space_group_name_H-M   'P 1'
#
loop_
_entity.id
_entity.type
_entity.pdbx_description
1 polymer ?
#
loop_
_entity_poly.entity_id
_entity_poly.type
_entity_poly.pdbx_seq_one_letter_code
_entity_poly.pdbx_strand_id
1 'polypeptide(L)'
;MQEGKIKLSISKLIALWAFSECALGGILHAFQFPFSGLLLAGFAVTIICTIGYTSDKPSQDIIYGTLVAIAVKLALSPHSPVTAYIAVGFQGVLGALFFKFQKHNKLYYILFGSIALFESAIQKVFTLTIIFGNALWNSIDTTANQLAKNLGGTEEFQYALLLLIVYSLIYVVWGGIVGSWAYKLPYRIKKLDRNAVDLYANSNISYGEKKGRIFGILTIVLLLVTTIYVAALGGTKNDIFWTIVRPFIIITAWYLIFNPLIIFIIRRFINNQSSGILTVVDTIKEQIPHLRKITQQVAGYTTANYNGIERIRYFIIILILLACEEGEGT
;
A
#
# COMPACT_ATOMS: atom_id res chain seq x y z
N MET A 1 11.21 -17.78 37.20
CA MET A 1 10.49 -17.69 35.91
C MET A 1 11.32 -16.80 34.99
N GLN A 2 12.03 -17.39 34.03
CA GLN A 2 12.74 -16.59 33.02
C GLN A 2 11.68 -16.01 32.07
N GLU A 3 11.56 -14.68 32.01
CA GLU A 3 10.74 -14.00 31.02
C GLU A 3 11.22 -14.41 29.62
N GLY A 4 10.42 -15.25 28.94
CA GLY A 4 10.66 -15.61 27.55
C GLY A 4 10.68 -14.35 26.69
N LYS A 5 11.86 -13.96 26.21
CA LYS A 5 11.98 -12.80 25.31
C LYS A 5 11.28 -13.14 23.99
N ILE A 6 10.21 -12.40 23.66
CA ILE A 6 9.50 -12.51 22.39
C ILE A 6 10.50 -12.30 21.24
N LYS A 7 10.65 -13.33 20.39
CA LYS A 7 11.43 -13.29 19.15
C LYS A 7 10.48 -13.37 17.96
N LEU A 8 10.77 -12.57 16.94
CA LEU A 8 9.99 -12.54 15.71
C LEU A 8 10.71 -13.33 14.63
N SER A 9 9.98 -14.21 13.96
CA SER A 9 10.48 -14.99 12.84
C SER A 9 10.47 -14.17 11.55
N ILE A 10 11.62 -14.12 10.87
CA ILE A 10 11.79 -13.39 9.61
C ILE A 10 10.91 -13.98 8.50
N SER A 11 10.82 -15.30 8.42
CA SER A 11 9.97 -15.98 7.42
C SER A 11 8.49 -15.64 7.62
N LYS A 12 8.03 -15.58 8.87
CA LYS A 12 6.65 -15.16 9.19
C LYS A 12 6.40 -13.68 8.89
N LEU A 13 7.38 -12.80 9.11
CA LEU A 13 7.28 -11.39 8.71
C LEU A 13 7.15 -11.24 7.19
N ILE A 14 7.93 -12.01 6.43
CA ILE A 14 7.84 -12.05 4.97
C ILE A 14 6.48 -12.56 4.51
N ALA A 15 5.98 -13.63 5.14
CA ALA A 15 4.64 -14.15 4.86
C ALA A 15 3.54 -13.12 5.17
N LEU A 16 3.66 -12.40 6.28
CA LEU A 16 2.73 -11.33 6.64
C LEU A 16 2.79 -10.16 5.63
N TRP A 17 3.98 -9.81 5.14
CA TRP A 17 4.12 -8.79 4.10
C TRP A 17 3.45 -9.24 2.80
N ALA A 18 3.75 -10.43 2.32
CA ALA A 18 3.14 -11.00 1.12
C ALA A 18 1.61 -11.09 1.24
N PHE A 19 1.11 -11.52 2.41
CA PHE A 19 -0.32 -11.54 2.71
C PHE A 19 -0.93 -10.15 2.67
N SER A 20 -0.28 -9.13 3.26
CA SER A 20 -0.79 -7.76 3.24
C SER A 20 -0.90 -7.20 1.83
N GLU A 21 0.07 -7.46 0.96
CA GLU A 21 0.08 -7.02 -0.43
C GLU A 21 -1.05 -7.62 -1.26
N CYS A 22 -1.47 -8.84 -0.94
CA CYS A 22 -2.50 -9.55 -1.69
C CYS A 22 -3.89 -9.36 -1.08
N ALA A 23 -4.02 -9.58 0.22
CA ALA A 23 -5.29 -9.54 0.93
C ALA A 23 -5.74 -8.10 1.23
N LEU A 24 -4.90 -7.29 1.89
CA LEU A 24 -5.26 -5.88 2.16
C LEU A 24 -5.30 -5.09 0.85
N GLY A 25 -4.33 -5.31 -0.04
CA GLY A 25 -4.32 -4.70 -1.37
C GLY A 25 -5.59 -5.00 -2.18
N GLY A 26 -5.99 -6.27 -2.26
CA GLY A 26 -7.21 -6.68 -2.98
C GLY A 26 -8.50 -6.15 -2.36
N ILE A 27 -8.61 -6.17 -1.03
CA ILE A 27 -9.77 -5.62 -0.31
C ILE A 27 -9.87 -4.11 -0.51
N LEU A 28 -8.78 -3.36 -0.30
CA LEU A 28 -8.77 -1.90 -0.43
C LEU A 28 -9.08 -1.45 -1.87
N HIS A 29 -8.60 -2.20 -2.87
CA HIS A 29 -8.95 -1.95 -4.26
C HIS A 29 -10.42 -2.25 -4.56
N ALA A 30 -10.97 -3.35 -4.03
CA ALA A 30 -12.38 -3.71 -4.22
C ALA A 30 -13.34 -2.70 -3.58
N PHE A 31 -12.99 -2.16 -2.40
CA PHE A 31 -13.78 -1.14 -1.71
C PHE A 31 -13.51 0.29 -2.19
N GLN A 32 -12.63 0.49 -3.17
CA GLN A 32 -12.23 1.82 -3.68
C GLN A 32 -11.85 2.80 -2.56
N PHE A 33 -11.18 2.31 -1.51
CA PHE A 33 -10.91 3.13 -0.35
C PHE A 33 -9.94 4.27 -0.71
N PRO A 34 -10.30 5.55 -0.45
CA PRO A 34 -9.41 6.67 -0.73
C PRO A 34 -8.15 6.54 0.12
N PHE A 35 -6.98 6.88 -0.44
CA PHE A 35 -5.69 6.73 0.24
C PHE A 35 -5.29 5.28 0.55
N SER A 36 -5.86 4.28 -0.12
CA SER A 36 -5.44 2.87 -0.03
C SER A 36 -3.92 2.69 -0.21
N GLY A 37 -3.31 3.47 -1.11
CA GLY A 37 -1.86 3.49 -1.33
C GLY A 37 -1.06 3.91 -0.08
N LEU A 38 -1.52 4.90 0.70
CA LEU A 38 -0.87 5.31 1.94
C LEU A 38 -0.90 4.19 3.00
N LEU A 39 -2.03 3.48 3.09
CA LEU A 39 -2.21 2.40 4.05
C LEU A 39 -1.36 1.18 3.69
N LEU A 40 -1.43 0.74 2.42
CA LEU A 40 -0.71 -0.44 1.97
C LEU A 40 0.81 -0.22 2.02
N ALA A 41 1.28 0.91 1.47
CA ALA A 41 2.70 1.29 1.55
C ALA A 41 3.16 1.48 2.99
N GLY A 42 2.33 2.06 3.86
CA GLY A 42 2.65 2.21 5.28
C GLY A 42 2.82 0.86 6.00
N PHE A 43 1.98 -0.12 5.66
CA PHE A 43 2.10 -1.47 6.21
C PHE A 43 3.35 -2.19 5.70
N ALA A 44 3.63 -2.10 4.39
CA ALA A 44 4.86 -2.62 3.80
C ALA A 44 6.12 -2.00 4.45
N VAL A 45 6.17 -0.67 4.57
CA VAL A 45 7.27 0.05 5.24
C VAL A 45 7.44 -0.44 6.67
N THR A 46 6.35 -0.64 7.42
CA THR A 46 6.40 -1.13 8.80
C THR A 46 7.04 -2.52 8.88
N ILE A 47 6.64 -3.45 8.01
CA ILE A 47 7.20 -4.81 8.01
C ILE A 47 8.65 -4.80 7.55
N ILE A 48 8.99 -4.09 6.48
CA ILE A 48 10.37 -3.97 5.99
C ILE A 48 11.28 -3.38 7.08
N CYS A 49 10.81 -2.36 7.79
CA CYS A 49 11.52 -1.77 8.94
C CYS A 49 11.72 -2.77 10.08
N THR A 50 10.71 -3.62 10.33
CA THR A 50 10.77 -4.67 11.36
C THR A 50 11.79 -5.74 10.97
N ILE A 51 11.76 -6.23 9.72
CA ILE A 51 12.77 -7.14 9.17
C ILE A 51 14.16 -6.50 9.27
N GLY A 52 14.29 -5.24 8.87
CA GLY A 52 15.54 -4.47 8.93
C GLY A 52 16.15 -4.40 10.33
N TYR A 53 15.30 -4.34 11.36
CA TYR A 53 15.71 -4.34 12.76
C TYR A 53 16.08 -5.74 13.28
N THR A 54 15.28 -6.76 12.96
CA THR A 54 15.39 -8.09 13.57
C THR A 54 16.36 -9.02 12.86
N SER A 55 16.67 -8.75 11.58
CA SER A 55 17.51 -9.60 10.76
C SER A 55 19.02 -9.39 10.98
N ASP A 56 19.76 -10.50 10.98
CA ASP A 56 21.22 -10.49 10.93
C ASP A 56 21.74 -10.01 9.56
N LYS A 57 21.03 -10.32 8.48
CA LYS A 57 21.37 -9.94 7.08
C LYS A 57 20.18 -9.22 6.40
N PRO A 58 19.82 -8.02 6.87
CA PRO A 58 18.55 -7.39 6.51
C PRO A 58 18.42 -7.12 5.01
N SER A 59 19.51 -6.72 4.34
CA SER A 59 19.48 -6.51 2.89
C SER A 59 19.13 -7.79 2.13
N GLN A 60 19.58 -8.96 2.56
CA GLN A 60 19.28 -10.22 1.88
C GLN A 60 17.84 -10.64 2.16
N ASP A 61 17.42 -10.54 3.43
CA ASP A 61 16.08 -10.95 3.84
C ASP A 61 14.99 -10.05 3.28
N ILE A 62 15.23 -8.74 3.16
CA ILE A 62 14.29 -7.81 2.53
C ILE A 62 14.18 -8.10 1.03
N ILE A 63 15.29 -8.33 0.32
CA ILE A 63 15.24 -8.68 -1.11
C ILE A 63 14.51 -10.01 -1.32
N TYR A 64 14.82 -11.02 -0.50
CA TYR A 64 14.12 -12.29 -0.54
C TYR A 64 12.62 -12.11 -0.27
N GLY A 65 12.26 -11.34 0.75
CA GLY A 65 10.88 -11.00 1.06
C GLY A 65 10.16 -10.26 -0.06
N THR A 66 10.89 -9.40 -0.80
CA THR A 66 10.37 -8.66 -1.95
C THR A 66 10.00 -9.62 -3.08
N LEU A 67 10.89 -10.57 -3.38
CA LEU A 67 10.64 -11.59 -4.39
C LEU A 67 9.43 -12.45 -4.02
N VAL A 68 9.34 -12.87 -2.76
CA VAL A 68 8.19 -13.63 -2.24
C VAL A 68 6.90 -12.81 -2.35
N ALA A 69 6.89 -11.55 -1.91
CA ALA A 69 5.71 -10.68 -1.98
C ALA A 69 5.22 -10.48 -3.41
N ILE A 70 6.12 -10.22 -4.37
CA ILE A 70 5.77 -10.10 -5.80
C ILE A 70 5.25 -11.43 -6.35
N ALA A 71 5.89 -12.55 -6.02
CA ALA A 71 5.47 -13.88 -6.49
C ALA A 71 4.07 -14.27 -5.98
N VAL A 72 3.81 -14.07 -4.69
CA VAL A 72 2.50 -14.31 -4.08
C VAL A 72 1.45 -13.37 -4.70
N LYS A 73 1.78 -12.10 -4.96
CA LYS A 73 0.88 -11.14 -5.61
C LYS A 73 0.52 -11.54 -7.04
N LEU A 74 1.49 -12.04 -7.81
CA LEU A 74 1.24 -12.57 -9.15
C LEU A 74 0.38 -13.83 -9.11
N ALA A 75 0.61 -14.72 -8.16
CA ALA A 75 -0.11 -15.99 -8.05
C ALA A 75 -1.56 -15.79 -7.61
N LEU A 76 -1.82 -14.85 -6.68
CA LEU A 76 -3.13 -14.65 -6.08
C LEU A 76 -3.95 -13.53 -6.72
N SER A 77 -3.29 -12.55 -7.32
CA SER A 77 -3.94 -11.36 -7.90
C SER A 77 -3.32 -10.96 -9.25
N PRO A 78 -3.32 -11.86 -10.26
CA PRO A 78 -2.63 -11.63 -11.53
C PRO A 78 -3.15 -10.42 -12.31
N HIS A 79 -4.35 -9.93 -11.99
CA HIS A 79 -4.97 -8.76 -12.60
C HIS A 79 -4.65 -7.43 -11.88
N SER A 80 -3.80 -7.46 -10.84
CA SER A 80 -3.32 -6.25 -10.19
C SER A 80 -2.60 -5.34 -11.20
N PRO A 81 -2.74 -4.00 -11.09
CA PRO A 81 -2.07 -3.08 -12.00
C PRO A 81 -0.55 -3.19 -11.85
N VAL A 82 0.19 -3.06 -12.97
CA VAL A 82 1.66 -3.17 -12.98
C VAL A 82 2.34 -2.29 -11.93
N THR A 83 1.85 -1.06 -11.77
CA THR A 83 2.41 -0.08 -10.83
C THR A 83 2.47 -0.62 -9.40
N ALA A 84 1.54 -1.52 -9.03
CA ALA A 84 1.53 -2.16 -7.72
C ALA A 84 2.66 -3.20 -7.52
N TYR A 85 3.18 -3.82 -8.58
CA TYR A 85 4.35 -4.69 -8.50
C TYR A 85 5.64 -3.86 -8.47
N ILE A 86 5.68 -2.79 -9.27
CA ILE A 86 6.80 -1.85 -9.30
C ILE A 86 6.97 -1.19 -7.92
N ALA A 87 5.87 -0.78 -7.28
CA ALA A 87 5.89 -0.17 -5.95
C ALA A 87 6.51 -1.12 -4.90
N VAL A 88 6.07 -2.39 -4.87
CA VAL A 88 6.62 -3.40 -3.93
C VAL A 88 8.11 -3.64 -4.20
N GLY A 89 8.50 -3.75 -5.47
CA GLY A 89 9.89 -3.88 -5.87
C GLY A 89 10.75 -2.69 -5.43
N PHE A 90 10.25 -1.47 -5.65
CA PHE A 90 10.93 -0.25 -5.24
C PHE A 90 11.10 -0.18 -3.72
N GLN A 91 10.02 -0.41 -2.96
CA GLN A 91 10.05 -0.43 -1.49
C GLN A 91 11.03 -1.47 -0.95
N GLY A 92 11.04 -2.66 -1.54
CA GLY A 92 11.95 -3.73 -1.18
C GLY A 92 13.42 -3.41 -1.44
N VAL A 93 13.75 -2.98 -2.66
CA VAL A 93 15.12 -2.61 -3.05
C VAL A 93 15.62 -1.43 -2.23
N LEU A 94 14.79 -0.40 -2.06
CA LEU A 94 15.12 0.77 -1.26
C LEU A 94 15.33 0.39 0.21
N GLY A 95 14.44 -0.43 0.78
CA GLY A 95 14.57 -0.92 2.15
C GLY A 95 15.87 -1.70 2.34
N ALA A 96 16.18 -2.62 1.43
CA ALA A 96 17.41 -3.38 1.45
C ALA A 96 18.65 -2.48 1.41
N LEU A 97 18.63 -1.42 0.57
CA LEU A 97 19.71 -0.45 0.48
C LEU A 97 19.90 0.32 1.81
N PHE A 98 18.82 0.84 2.40
CA PHE A 98 18.88 1.59 3.65
C PHE A 98 19.39 0.73 4.81
N PHE A 99 18.84 -0.48 4.97
CA PHE A 99 19.18 -1.37 6.08
C PHE A 99 20.48 -2.16 5.86
N LYS A 100 21.05 -2.15 4.65
CA LYS A 100 22.44 -2.58 4.42
C LYS A 100 23.43 -1.70 5.18
N PHE A 101 23.19 -0.39 5.20
CA PHE A 101 24.13 0.57 5.79
C PHE A 101 23.90 0.79 7.29
N GLN A 102 22.65 0.93 7.74
CA GLN A 102 22.34 1.23 9.14
C GLN A 102 21.03 0.55 9.59
N LYS A 103 21.13 -0.25 10.65
CA LYS A 103 19.98 -0.99 11.22
C LYS A 103 19.31 -0.31 12.40
N HIS A 104 20.05 0.51 13.16
CA HIS A 104 19.60 1.02 14.46
C HIS A 104 19.47 2.54 14.53
N ASN A 105 19.56 3.23 13.37
CA ASN A 105 19.47 4.68 13.30
C ASN A 105 18.06 5.12 12.86
N LYS A 106 17.36 5.86 13.74
CA LYS A 106 16.02 6.38 13.49
C LYS A 106 15.89 7.19 12.19
N LEU A 107 16.94 7.94 11.81
CA LEU A 107 16.90 8.75 10.59
C LEU A 107 16.72 7.90 9.33
N TYR A 108 17.34 6.72 9.27
CA TYR A 108 17.22 5.81 8.14
C TYR A 108 15.79 5.29 7.99
N TYR A 109 15.10 5.01 9.09
CA TYR A 109 13.70 4.60 9.08
C TYR A 109 12.79 5.72 8.57
N ILE A 110 13.03 6.97 9.02
CA ILE A 110 12.25 8.14 8.59
C ILE A 110 12.45 8.39 7.09
N LEU A 111 13.70 8.41 6.63
CA LEU A 111 14.03 8.64 5.23
C LEU A 111 13.50 7.53 4.33
N PHE A 112 13.70 6.26 4.73
CA PHE A 112 13.14 5.12 4.01
C PHE A 112 11.61 5.23 3.88
N GLY A 113 10.90 5.44 5.00
CA GLY A 113 9.45 5.57 4.98
C GLY A 113 8.96 6.74 4.11
N SER A 114 9.64 7.88 4.21
CA SER A 114 9.32 9.08 3.42
C SER A 114 9.46 8.83 1.93
N ILE A 115 10.59 8.27 1.48
CA ILE A 115 10.87 8.01 0.07
C ILE A 115 9.97 6.88 -0.46
N ALA A 116 9.76 5.83 0.34
CA ALA A 116 8.91 4.69 -0.03
C ALA A 116 7.45 5.10 -0.28
N LEU A 117 6.90 6.01 0.54
CA LEU A 117 5.54 6.52 0.32
C LEU A 117 5.50 7.59 -0.77
N PHE A 118 6.51 8.47 -0.84
CA PHE A 118 6.60 9.48 -1.88
C PHE A 118 6.58 8.87 -3.28
N GLU A 119 7.19 7.69 -3.47
CA GLU A 119 7.11 6.95 -4.73
C GLU A 119 5.67 6.69 -5.17
N SER A 120 4.78 6.29 -4.25
CA SER A 120 3.37 6.06 -4.57
C SER A 120 2.64 7.34 -4.97
N ALA A 121 3.03 8.49 -4.42
CA ALA A 121 2.53 9.79 -4.86
C ALA A 121 2.98 10.09 -6.29
N ILE A 122 4.27 9.93 -6.57
CA ILE A 122 4.83 10.14 -7.91
C ILE A 122 4.17 9.22 -8.93
N GLN A 123 4.03 7.92 -8.62
CA GLN A 123 3.39 6.97 -9.53
C GLN A 123 1.99 7.44 -9.94
N LYS A 124 1.19 7.95 -8.98
CA LYS A 124 -0.16 8.44 -9.25
C LYS A 124 -0.14 9.68 -10.16
N VAL A 125 0.72 10.65 -9.86
CA VAL A 125 0.88 11.89 -10.65
C VAL A 125 1.37 11.57 -12.07
N PHE A 126 2.35 10.69 -12.18
CA PHE A 126 2.90 10.21 -13.45
C PHE A 126 1.84 9.50 -14.29
N THR A 127 1.07 8.59 -13.68
CA THR A 127 -0.03 7.87 -14.36
C THR A 127 -1.10 8.84 -14.88
N LEU A 128 -1.50 9.81 -14.06
CA LEU A 128 -2.47 10.84 -14.47
C LEU A 128 -1.93 11.69 -15.63
N THR A 129 -0.66 12.09 -15.56
CA THR A 129 -0.03 12.91 -16.60
C THR A 129 0.12 12.14 -17.91
N ILE A 130 0.43 10.84 -17.86
CA ILE A 130 0.47 10.00 -19.07
C ILE A 130 -0.92 9.93 -19.72
N ILE A 131 -1.95 9.61 -18.92
CA ILE A 131 -3.30 9.37 -19.43
C ILE A 131 -3.93 10.66 -19.97
N PHE A 132 -3.90 11.74 -19.18
CA PHE A 132 -4.63 12.96 -19.49
C PHE A 132 -3.75 14.08 -20.10
N GLY A 133 -2.43 13.96 -19.99
CA GLY A 133 -1.51 15.00 -20.46
C GLY A 133 -1.62 16.32 -19.69
N ASN A 134 -1.09 17.38 -20.28
CA ASN A 134 -1.17 18.74 -19.73
C ASN A 134 -2.61 19.28 -19.70
N ALA A 135 -3.54 18.70 -20.45
CA ALA A 135 -4.92 19.13 -20.46
C ALA A 135 -5.57 19.05 -19.07
N LEU A 136 -5.25 18.01 -18.28
CA LEU A 136 -5.72 17.89 -16.89
C LEU A 136 -5.20 19.03 -16.02
N TRP A 137 -3.88 19.25 -16.05
CA TRP A 137 -3.23 20.26 -15.20
C TRP A 137 -3.68 21.67 -15.58
N ASN A 138 -3.76 21.98 -16.88
CA ASN A 138 -4.26 23.25 -17.38
C ASN A 138 -5.74 23.48 -17.00
N SER A 139 -6.56 22.43 -16.98
CA SER A 139 -7.95 22.54 -16.56
C SER A 139 -8.05 22.89 -15.08
N ILE A 140 -7.24 22.25 -14.23
CA ILE A 140 -7.16 22.57 -12.79
C ILE A 140 -6.73 24.03 -12.60
N ASP A 141 -5.67 24.47 -13.28
CA ASP A 141 -5.19 25.85 -13.21
C ASP A 141 -6.27 26.83 -13.68
N THR A 142 -6.93 26.55 -14.80
CA THR A 142 -7.97 27.43 -15.35
C THR A 142 -9.14 27.57 -14.38
N THR A 143 -9.65 26.46 -13.84
CA THR A 143 -10.76 26.46 -12.88
C THR A 143 -10.37 27.16 -11.57
N ALA A 144 -9.18 26.87 -11.03
CA ALA A 144 -8.73 27.47 -9.79
C ALA A 144 -8.47 28.98 -9.93
N ASN A 145 -7.88 29.42 -11.04
CA ASN A 145 -7.70 30.85 -11.32
C ASN A 145 -9.03 31.57 -11.52
N GLN A 146 -10.03 30.93 -12.16
CA GLN A 146 -11.38 31.49 -12.26
C GLN A 146 -12.03 31.66 -10.87
N LEU A 147 -11.92 30.67 -9.99
CA LEU A 147 -12.40 30.78 -8.61
C LEU A 147 -11.68 31.87 -7.82
N ALA A 148 -10.35 31.96 -7.96
CA ALA A 148 -9.55 33.00 -7.30
C ALA A 148 -9.95 34.40 -7.76
N LYS A 149 -10.16 34.60 -9.07
CA LYS A 149 -10.65 35.88 -9.63
C LYS A 149 -12.02 36.26 -9.08
N ASN A 150 -12.94 35.31 -8.97
CA ASN A 150 -14.26 35.53 -8.38
C ASN A 150 -14.22 35.91 -6.89
N LEU A 151 -13.16 35.53 -6.18
CA LEU A 151 -12.92 35.86 -4.77
C LEU A 151 -12.08 37.13 -4.57
N GLY A 152 -11.78 37.87 -5.64
CA GLY A 152 -11.01 39.12 -5.59
C GLY A 152 -9.50 38.95 -5.78
N GLY A 153 -9.03 37.75 -6.15
CA GLY A 153 -7.63 37.52 -6.52
C GLY A 153 -7.29 38.10 -7.90
N THR A 154 -6.16 38.80 -8.01
CA THR A 154 -5.77 39.49 -9.25
C THR A 154 -4.67 38.78 -10.03
N GLU A 155 -3.92 37.89 -9.40
CA GLU A 155 -2.76 37.22 -10.02
C GLU A 155 -3.10 35.79 -10.45
N GLU A 156 -2.61 35.41 -11.64
CA GLU A 156 -2.69 34.03 -12.10
C GLU A 156 -1.60 33.19 -11.43
N PHE A 157 -2.00 32.04 -10.90
CA PHE A 157 -1.12 31.14 -10.15
C PHE A 157 -1.20 29.71 -10.68
N GLN A 158 -0.11 28.95 -10.50
CA GLN A 158 -0.01 27.53 -10.87
C GLN A 158 -0.57 26.64 -9.75
N TYR A 159 -1.89 26.67 -9.59
CA TYR A 159 -2.61 25.88 -8.57
C TYR A 159 -2.42 24.38 -8.73
N ALA A 160 -2.29 23.88 -9.96
CA ALA A 160 -1.98 22.48 -10.25
C ALA A 160 -0.64 22.08 -9.64
N LEU A 161 0.41 22.89 -9.82
CA LEU A 161 1.74 22.63 -9.24
C LEU A 161 1.69 22.68 -7.71
N LEU A 162 1.02 23.66 -7.13
CA LEU A 162 0.85 23.74 -5.67
C LEU A 162 0.12 22.51 -5.13
N LEU A 163 -0.96 22.08 -5.79
CA LEU A 163 -1.70 20.88 -5.42
C LEU A 163 -0.82 19.64 -5.46
N LEU A 164 0.03 19.51 -6.49
CA LEU A 164 1.00 18.43 -6.60
C LEU A 164 2.02 18.44 -5.46
N ILE A 165 2.58 19.61 -5.14
CA ILE A 165 3.55 19.77 -4.04
C ILE A 165 2.90 19.40 -2.71
N VAL A 166 1.70 19.92 -2.42
CA VAL A 166 0.97 19.63 -1.18
C VAL A 166 0.64 18.14 -1.09
N TYR A 167 0.11 17.55 -2.16
CA TYR A 167 -0.18 16.11 -2.23
C TYR A 167 1.07 15.27 -1.96
N SER A 168 2.19 15.58 -2.62
CA SER A 168 3.46 14.89 -2.40
C SER A 168 4.00 15.06 -0.98
N LEU A 169 3.86 16.26 -0.40
CA LEU A 169 4.30 16.56 0.96
C LEU A 169 3.51 15.75 2.00
N ILE A 170 2.20 15.54 1.80
CA ILE A 170 1.39 14.66 2.66
C ILE A 170 1.99 13.25 2.69
N TYR A 171 2.38 12.70 1.54
CA TYR A 171 2.99 11.37 1.47
C TYR A 171 4.36 11.30 2.14
N VAL A 172 5.20 12.31 1.94
CA VAL A 172 6.53 12.40 2.57
C VAL A 172 6.38 12.48 4.09
N VAL A 173 5.54 13.38 4.60
CA VAL A 173 5.31 13.55 6.04
C VAL A 173 4.71 12.28 6.64
N TRP A 174 3.70 11.69 5.99
CA TRP A 174 3.11 10.44 6.47
C TRP A 174 4.12 9.30 6.47
N GLY A 175 4.94 9.18 5.44
CA GLY A 175 6.04 8.21 5.38
C GLY A 175 7.06 8.39 6.49
N GLY A 176 7.43 9.63 6.82
CA GLY A 176 8.28 9.96 7.95
C GLY A 176 7.66 9.57 9.29
N ILE A 177 6.36 9.81 9.48
CA ILE A 177 5.60 9.41 10.68
C ILE A 177 5.60 7.88 10.82
N VAL A 178 5.24 7.15 9.75
CA VAL A 178 5.22 5.68 9.74
C VAL A 178 6.62 5.12 10.01
N GLY A 179 7.65 5.65 9.36
CA GLY A 179 9.04 5.24 9.57
C GLY A 179 9.51 5.48 11.01
N SER A 180 9.26 6.67 11.56
CA SER A 180 9.59 6.98 12.97
C SER A 180 8.83 6.07 13.94
N TRP A 181 7.61 5.68 13.61
CA TRP A 181 6.81 4.78 14.42
C TRP A 181 7.33 3.34 14.33
N ALA A 182 7.65 2.86 13.13
CA ALA A 182 8.20 1.54 12.87
C ALA A 182 9.55 1.31 13.56
N TYR A 183 10.40 2.34 13.67
CA TYR A 183 11.66 2.27 14.43
C TYR A 183 11.45 1.81 15.89
N LYS A 184 10.36 2.27 16.53
CA LYS A 184 10.05 1.93 17.93
C LYS A 184 9.32 0.59 18.08
N LEU A 185 8.85 0.01 16.98
CA LEU A 185 7.95 -1.14 16.99
C LEU A 185 8.60 -2.40 17.60
N PRO A 186 9.84 -2.80 17.22
CA PRO A 186 10.49 -3.97 17.82
C PRO A 186 10.68 -3.85 19.35
N TYR A 187 10.95 -2.64 19.85
CA TYR A 187 11.06 -2.39 21.28
C TYR A 187 9.72 -2.49 22.01
N ARG A 188 8.63 -2.00 21.38
CA ARG A 188 7.28 -2.11 21.94
C ARG A 188 6.79 -3.55 22.01
N ILE A 189 7.11 -4.35 20.99
CA ILE A 189 6.78 -5.78 20.96
C ILE A 189 7.46 -6.51 22.12
N LYS A 190 8.75 -6.25 22.39
CA LYS A 190 9.48 -6.85 23.51
C LYS A 190 8.97 -6.45 24.90
N LYS A 191 8.26 -5.33 25.01
CA LYS A 191 7.71 -4.81 26.26
C LYS A 191 6.25 -5.20 26.50
N LEU A 192 5.60 -5.82 25.53
CA LEU A 192 4.19 -6.18 25.66
C LEU A 192 4.08 -7.38 26.61
N ASP A 193 3.16 -7.31 27.57
CA ASP A 193 2.88 -8.42 28.47
C ASP A 193 2.25 -9.58 27.69
N ARG A 194 2.87 -10.76 27.77
CA ARG A 194 2.44 -11.98 27.07
C ARG A 194 1.06 -12.44 27.55
N ASN A 195 0.72 -12.20 28.81
CA ASN A 195 -0.60 -12.54 29.36
C ASN A 195 -1.73 -11.74 28.68
N ALA A 196 -1.46 -10.49 28.28
CA ALA A 196 -2.42 -9.69 27.53
C ALA A 196 -2.62 -10.27 26.11
N VAL A 197 -1.54 -10.75 25.48
CA VAL A 197 -1.57 -11.38 24.15
C VAL A 197 -2.36 -12.68 24.15
N ASP A 198 -2.17 -13.53 25.15
CA ASP A 198 -2.85 -14.83 25.24
C ASP A 198 -4.36 -14.68 25.45
N LEU A 199 -4.79 -13.63 26.17
CA LEU A 199 -6.20 -13.25 26.25
C LEU A 199 -6.76 -12.84 24.88
N TYR A 200 -5.95 -12.28 23.99
CA TYR A 200 -6.36 -11.90 22.62
C TYR A 200 -6.47 -13.11 21.69
N ALA A 201 -5.50 -14.00 21.71
CA ALA A 201 -5.48 -15.22 20.88
C ALA A 201 -6.71 -16.10 21.12
N ASN A 202 -7.21 -16.12 22.36
CA ASN A 202 -8.37 -16.91 22.78
C ASN A 202 -9.71 -16.18 22.62
N SER A 203 -9.73 -14.92 22.17
CA SER A 203 -10.96 -14.17 22.00
C SER A 203 -11.74 -14.62 20.74
N ASN A 204 -12.91 -15.22 20.94
CA ASN A 204 -13.83 -15.63 19.86
C ASN A 204 -14.70 -14.46 19.35
N ILE A 205 -14.08 -13.31 19.06
CA ILE A 205 -14.81 -12.15 18.56
C ILE A 205 -14.86 -12.22 17.03
N SER A 206 -16.04 -12.57 16.50
CA SER A 206 -16.32 -12.55 15.06
C SER A 206 -16.69 -11.16 14.58
N TYR A 207 -16.12 -10.73 13.45
CA TYR A 207 -16.44 -9.47 12.79
C TYR A 207 -17.69 -9.65 11.92
N GLY A 208 -18.76 -8.91 12.20
CA GLY A 208 -19.96 -8.91 11.36
C GLY A 208 -19.70 -8.29 9.99
N GLU A 209 -20.04 -8.99 8.90
CA GLU A 209 -19.96 -8.46 7.54
C GLU A 209 -20.94 -7.29 7.36
N LYS A 210 -20.45 -6.04 7.37
CA LYS A 210 -21.26 -4.91 6.92
C LYS A 210 -21.27 -4.84 5.40
N LYS A 211 -22.39 -5.24 4.80
CA LYS A 211 -22.70 -5.08 3.37
C LYS A 211 -22.79 -3.59 3.00
N GLY A 212 -21.69 -3.04 2.49
CA GLY A 212 -21.68 -1.72 1.86
C GLY A 212 -22.22 -1.77 0.42
N ARG A 213 -23.55 -1.87 0.25
CA ARG A 213 -24.19 -1.95 -1.08
C ARG A 213 -24.56 -0.58 -1.70
N ILE A 214 -24.16 0.52 -1.08
CA ILE A 214 -24.65 1.87 -1.42
C ILE A 214 -23.69 2.64 -2.34
N PHE A 215 -22.39 2.31 -2.36
CA PHE A 215 -21.41 3.07 -3.14
C PHE A 215 -21.45 2.78 -4.65
N GLY A 216 -21.78 1.55 -5.07
CA GLY A 216 -21.75 1.18 -6.49
C GLY A 216 -22.81 1.89 -7.36
N ILE A 217 -23.98 2.21 -6.79
CA ILE A 217 -25.07 2.88 -7.53
C ILE A 217 -24.77 4.37 -7.70
N LEU A 218 -24.19 5.01 -6.67
CA LEU A 218 -23.77 6.42 -6.73
C LEU A 218 -22.67 6.64 -7.78
N THR A 219 -21.71 5.72 -7.92
CA THR A 219 -20.65 5.82 -8.93
C THR A 219 -21.18 5.67 -10.35
N ILE A 220 -22.17 4.79 -10.57
CA ILE A 220 -22.81 4.60 -11.87
C ILE A 220 -23.63 5.85 -12.26
N VAL A 221 -24.40 6.41 -11.32
CA VAL A 221 -25.19 7.63 -11.56
C VAL A 221 -24.28 8.83 -11.84
N LEU A 222 -23.18 8.99 -11.10
CA LEU A 222 -22.21 10.07 -11.33
C LEU A 222 -21.55 9.96 -12.71
N LEU A 223 -21.14 8.75 -13.13
CA LEU A 223 -20.57 8.51 -14.46
C LEU A 223 -21.56 8.84 -15.59
N LEU A 224 -22.83 8.51 -15.40
CA LEU A 224 -23.90 8.78 -16.38
C LEU A 224 -24.14 10.29 -16.52
N VAL A 225 -24.18 11.03 -15.40
CA VAL A 225 -24.32 12.50 -15.38
C VAL A 225 -23.12 13.19 -16.02
N THR A 226 -21.89 12.73 -15.74
CA THR A 226 -20.69 13.30 -16.37
C THR A 226 -20.64 13.04 -17.87
N THR A 227 -21.12 11.87 -18.32
CA THR A 227 -21.15 11.52 -19.75
C THR A 227 -22.16 12.39 -20.51
N ILE A 228 -23.34 12.63 -19.92
CA ILE A 228 -24.38 13.50 -20.50
C ILE A 228 -23.91 14.97 -20.53
N TYR A 229 -23.26 15.44 -19.47
CA TYR A 229 -22.77 16.82 -19.40
C TYR A 229 -21.66 17.11 -20.44
N VAL A 230 -20.73 16.17 -20.63
CA VAL A 230 -19.68 16.27 -21.65
C VAL A 230 -20.27 16.20 -23.07
N ALA A 231 -21.31 15.40 -23.29
CA ALA A 231 -22.01 15.35 -24.58
C ALA A 231 -22.81 16.63 -24.89
N ALA A 232 -23.37 17.29 -23.87
CA ALA A 232 -24.16 18.52 -24.01
C ALA A 232 -23.30 19.78 -24.24
N LEU A 233 -22.04 19.78 -23.81
CA LEU A 233 -21.09 20.89 -24.01
C LEU A 233 -20.25 20.77 -25.28
N GLY A 234 -20.66 19.93 -26.24
CA GLY A 234 -19.99 19.71 -27.51
C GLY A 234 -19.92 20.97 -28.39
N GLY A 235 -18.95 21.84 -28.09
CA GLY A 235 -18.49 22.90 -28.98
C GLY A 235 -17.63 22.31 -30.10
N THR A 236 -17.93 22.71 -31.33
CA THR A 236 -17.26 22.30 -32.57
C THR A 236 -15.82 22.81 -32.67
N LYS A 237 -14.89 22.21 -31.91
CA LYS A 237 -13.46 22.24 -32.22
C LYS A 237 -12.82 20.88 -31.91
N ASN A 238 -12.04 20.38 -32.86
CA ASN A 238 -11.37 19.07 -32.84
C ASN A 238 -10.51 18.78 -31.60
N ASP A 239 -10.20 19.79 -30.78
CA ASP A 239 -9.42 19.63 -29.54
C ASP A 239 -10.16 18.88 -28.43
N ILE A 240 -11.50 18.98 -28.36
CA ILE A 240 -12.31 18.27 -27.35
C ILE A 240 -12.31 16.76 -27.66
N PHE A 241 -12.45 16.41 -28.94
CA PHE A 241 -12.39 15.03 -29.40
C PHE A 241 -11.05 14.39 -29.04
N TRP A 242 -9.93 15.07 -29.34
CA TRP A 242 -8.61 14.58 -28.96
C TRP A 242 -8.37 14.48 -27.45
N THR A 243 -8.96 15.39 -26.66
CA THR A 243 -8.87 15.37 -25.19
C THR A 243 -9.59 14.16 -24.58
N ILE A 244 -10.63 13.62 -25.22
CA ILE A 244 -11.37 12.42 -24.76
C ILE A 244 -10.78 11.14 -25.36
N VAL A 245 -10.46 11.17 -26.65
CA VAL A 245 -9.97 10.01 -27.41
C VAL A 245 -8.57 9.59 -26.96
N ARG A 246 -7.69 10.56 -26.64
CA ARG A 246 -6.33 10.26 -26.17
C ARG A 246 -6.33 9.42 -24.88
N PRO A 247 -7.00 9.83 -23.77
CA PRO A 247 -7.11 8.97 -22.59
C PRO A 247 -7.64 7.59 -22.91
N PHE A 248 -8.63 7.47 -23.80
CA PHE A 248 -9.19 6.17 -24.19
C PHE A 248 -8.15 5.29 -24.90
N ILE A 249 -7.41 5.83 -25.87
CA ILE A 249 -6.32 5.12 -26.56
C ILE A 249 -5.22 4.73 -25.58
N ILE A 250 -4.80 5.66 -24.72
CA ILE A 250 -3.72 5.42 -23.76
C ILE A 250 -4.13 4.37 -22.73
N ILE A 251 -5.33 4.45 -22.17
CA ILE A 251 -5.86 3.45 -21.24
C ILE A 251 -5.94 2.08 -21.94
N THR A 252 -6.46 2.03 -23.17
CA THR A 252 -6.56 0.79 -23.94
C THR A 252 -5.17 0.19 -24.19
N ALA A 253 -4.21 0.97 -24.66
CA ALA A 253 -2.83 0.54 -24.87
C ALA A 253 -2.15 0.13 -23.56
N TRP A 254 -2.40 0.86 -22.47
CA TRP A 254 -1.84 0.56 -21.15
C TRP A 254 -2.32 -0.80 -20.63
N TYR A 255 -3.63 -1.09 -20.74
CA TYR A 255 -4.19 -2.35 -20.27
C TYR A 255 -3.94 -3.52 -21.22
N LEU A 256 -3.94 -3.32 -22.55
CA LEU A 256 -3.79 -4.39 -23.53
C LEU A 256 -2.35 -4.70 -23.92
N ILE A 257 -1.43 -3.73 -23.82
CA ILE A 257 -0.04 -3.90 -24.26
C ILE A 257 0.90 -3.82 -23.07
N PHE A 258 0.89 -2.68 -22.37
CA PHE A 258 1.89 -2.41 -21.33
C PHE A 258 1.75 -3.35 -20.12
N ASN A 259 0.52 -3.54 -19.64
CA ASN A 259 0.22 -4.42 -18.52
C ASN A 259 0.63 -5.88 -18.75
N PRO A 260 0.18 -6.56 -19.82
CA PRO A 260 0.57 -7.95 -20.06
C PRO A 260 2.06 -8.10 -20.36
N LEU A 261 2.70 -7.14 -21.03
CA LEU A 261 4.13 -7.20 -21.32
C LEU A 261 4.97 -7.20 -20.04
N ILE A 262 4.66 -6.30 -19.09
CA ILE A 262 5.43 -6.26 -17.84
C ILE A 262 5.11 -7.47 -16.97
N ILE A 263 3.84 -7.89 -16.90
CA ILE A 263 3.48 -9.14 -16.21
C ILE A 263 4.26 -10.33 -16.79
N PHE A 264 4.43 -10.39 -18.12
CA PHE A 264 5.22 -11.42 -18.76
C PHE A 264 6.69 -11.38 -18.33
N ILE A 265 7.31 -10.19 -18.28
CA ILE A 265 8.69 -10.01 -17.81
C ILE A 265 8.83 -10.46 -16.35
N ILE A 266 7.93 -10.02 -15.47
CA ILE A 266 7.97 -10.38 -14.05
C ILE A 266 7.77 -11.89 -13.89
N ARG A 267 6.80 -12.49 -14.58
CA ARG A 267 6.58 -13.95 -14.53
C ARG A 267 7.81 -14.73 -15.00
N ARG A 268 8.42 -14.32 -16.10
CA ARG A 268 9.67 -14.94 -16.60
C ARG A 268 10.79 -14.82 -15.58
N PHE A 269 10.94 -13.65 -14.97
CA PHE A 269 11.95 -13.44 -13.93
C PHE A 269 11.73 -14.33 -12.72
N ILE A 270 10.48 -14.48 -12.24
CA ILE A 270 10.15 -15.32 -11.07
C ILE A 270 10.26 -16.81 -11.39
N ASN A 271 9.82 -17.25 -12.56
CA ASN A 271 9.93 -18.65 -12.98
C ASN A 271 11.39 -19.11 -13.14
N ASN A 272 12.31 -18.16 -13.42
CA ASN A 272 13.73 -18.43 -13.45
C ASN A 272 14.39 -18.49 -12.06
N GLN A 273 13.66 -18.13 -11.00
CA GLN A 273 14.15 -18.27 -9.63
C GLN A 273 14.01 -19.71 -9.14
N SER A 274 14.76 -20.05 -8.08
CA SER A 274 14.81 -21.41 -7.55
C SER A 274 13.42 -21.96 -7.20
N SER A 275 13.28 -23.30 -7.29
CA SER A 275 12.09 -24.04 -6.85
C SER A 275 11.65 -23.68 -5.43
N GLY A 276 12.58 -23.21 -4.59
CA GLY A 276 12.33 -22.75 -3.22
C GLY A 276 11.42 -21.52 -3.10
N ILE A 277 11.34 -20.63 -4.09
CA ILE A 277 10.38 -19.51 -4.05
C ILE A 277 8.96 -19.98 -4.36
N LEU A 278 8.82 -20.91 -5.32
CA LEU A 278 7.53 -21.48 -5.69
C LEU A 278 6.93 -22.30 -4.54
N THR A 279 7.74 -23.10 -3.85
CA THR A 279 7.28 -23.84 -2.66
C THR A 279 6.82 -22.90 -1.54
N VAL A 280 7.55 -21.81 -1.30
CA VAL A 280 7.16 -20.80 -0.30
C VAL A 280 5.86 -20.09 -0.67
N VAL A 281 5.62 -19.81 -1.95
CA VAL A 281 4.34 -19.27 -2.42
C VAL A 281 3.20 -20.21 -2.06
N ASP A 282 3.35 -21.52 -2.28
CA ASP A 282 2.32 -22.50 -1.96
C ASP A 282 2.11 -22.64 -0.44
N THR A 283 3.18 -22.63 0.35
CA THR A 283 3.08 -22.58 1.82
C THR A 283 2.32 -21.33 2.30
N ILE A 284 2.60 -20.15 1.73
CA ILE A 284 1.89 -18.92 2.09
C ILE A 284 0.42 -19.02 1.70
N LYS A 285 0.09 -19.57 0.52
CA LYS A 285 -1.30 -19.80 0.10
C LYS A 285 -2.08 -20.62 1.11
N GLU A 286 -1.49 -21.70 1.61
CA GLU A 286 -2.10 -22.55 2.64
C GLU A 286 -2.29 -21.81 3.98
N GLN A 287 -1.44 -20.84 4.29
CA GLN A 287 -1.53 -20.03 5.51
C GLN A 287 -2.51 -18.85 5.42
N ILE A 288 -3.00 -18.48 4.23
CA ILE A 288 -3.93 -17.34 4.04
C ILE A 288 -5.16 -17.43 4.94
N PRO A 289 -5.90 -18.56 5.02
CA PRO A 289 -7.10 -18.64 5.86
C PRO A 289 -6.78 -18.39 7.33
N HIS A 290 -5.64 -18.90 7.80
CA HIS A 290 -5.16 -18.70 9.17
C HIS A 290 -4.79 -17.23 9.42
N LEU A 291 -4.01 -16.60 8.53
CA LEU A 291 -3.67 -15.17 8.64
C LEU A 291 -4.91 -14.28 8.58
N ARG A 292 -5.90 -14.62 7.76
CA ARG A 292 -7.19 -13.94 7.70
C ARG A 292 -7.95 -14.05 9.03
N LYS A 293 -7.98 -15.25 9.64
CA LYS A 293 -8.61 -15.47 10.95
C LYS A 293 -7.95 -14.62 12.03
N ILE A 294 -6.61 -14.65 12.13
CA ILE A 294 -5.87 -13.80 13.08
C ILE A 294 -6.20 -12.32 12.84
N THR A 295 -6.15 -11.87 11.58
CA THR A 295 -6.45 -10.48 11.23
C THR A 295 -7.84 -10.06 11.69
N GLN A 296 -8.85 -10.93 11.49
CA GLN A 296 -10.23 -10.67 11.93
C GLN A 296 -10.37 -10.63 13.45
N GLN A 297 -9.73 -11.55 14.17
CA GLN A 297 -9.73 -11.57 15.64
C GLN A 297 -9.09 -10.31 16.21
N VAL A 298 -7.92 -9.91 15.70
CA VAL A 298 -7.22 -8.69 16.11
C VAL A 298 -8.03 -7.45 15.78
N ALA A 299 -8.70 -7.40 14.63
CA ALA A 299 -9.60 -6.31 14.27
C ALA A 299 -10.79 -6.19 15.25
N GLY A 300 -11.43 -7.32 15.59
CA GLY A 300 -12.53 -7.36 16.56
C GLY A 300 -12.10 -6.88 17.93
N TYR A 301 -11.00 -7.42 18.45
CA TYR A 301 -10.45 -7.05 19.75
C TYR A 301 -10.09 -5.56 19.84
N THR A 302 -9.37 -5.05 18.85
CA THR A 302 -8.92 -3.64 18.87
C THR A 302 -10.07 -2.66 18.67
N THR A 303 -11.10 -3.05 17.93
CA THR A 303 -12.32 -2.25 17.79
C THR A 303 -13.10 -2.13 19.09
N ALA A 304 -13.12 -3.19 19.91
CA ALA A 304 -13.81 -3.18 21.20
C ALA A 304 -13.06 -2.40 22.29
N ASN A 305 -11.72 -2.44 22.30
CA ASN A 305 -10.92 -1.95 23.42
C ASN A 305 -10.21 -0.61 23.17
N TYR A 306 -10.04 -0.21 21.92
CA TYR A 306 -9.30 1.00 21.56
C TYR A 306 -10.10 1.88 20.60
N ASN A 307 -9.85 3.19 20.66
CA ASN A 307 -10.48 4.20 19.82
C ASN A 307 -9.44 5.04 19.07
N GLY A 308 -9.84 5.60 17.92
CA GLY A 308 -9.00 6.51 17.12
C GLY A 308 -7.69 5.89 16.61
N ILE A 309 -6.60 6.65 16.68
CA ILE A 309 -5.27 6.27 16.18
C ILE A 309 -4.67 5.10 16.99
N GLU A 310 -4.99 5.02 18.27
CA GLU A 310 -4.54 3.95 19.16
C GLU A 310 -5.05 2.59 18.68
N ARG A 311 -6.26 2.51 18.13
CA ARG A 311 -6.81 1.30 17.53
C ARG A 311 -5.91 0.75 16.42
N ILE A 312 -5.52 1.60 15.46
CA ILE A 312 -4.67 1.21 14.34
C ILE A 312 -3.29 0.80 14.85
N ARG A 313 -2.75 1.54 15.82
CA ARG A 313 -1.45 1.26 16.44
C ARG A 313 -1.41 -0.13 17.07
N TYR A 314 -2.37 -0.43 17.95
CA TYR A 314 -2.43 -1.73 18.63
C TYR A 314 -2.82 -2.84 17.67
N PHE A 315 -3.65 -2.57 16.66
CA PHE A 315 -3.97 -3.54 15.62
C PHE A 315 -2.71 -4.05 14.92
N ILE A 316 -1.85 -3.16 14.45
CA ILE A 316 -0.62 -3.56 13.75
C ILE A 316 0.35 -4.27 14.71
N ILE A 317 0.52 -3.78 15.93
CA ILE A 317 1.43 -4.39 16.92
C ILE A 317 0.99 -5.82 17.26
N ILE A 318 -0.28 -6.01 17.62
CA ILE A 318 -0.82 -7.32 18.01
C ILE A 318 -0.83 -8.25 16.80
N LEU A 319 -1.15 -7.75 15.60
CA LEU A 319 -1.12 -8.55 14.38
C LEU A 319 0.29 -9.07 14.07
N ILE A 320 1.31 -8.20 14.11
CA ILE A 320 2.71 -8.61 13.89
C ILE A 320 3.14 -9.62 14.96
N LEU A 321 2.77 -9.40 16.21
CA LEU A 321 3.14 -10.28 17.31
C LEU A 321 2.50 -11.67 17.12
N LEU A 322 1.17 -11.77 17.00
CA LEU A 322 0.48 -13.06 16.84
C LEU A 322 0.82 -13.77 15.53
N ALA A 323 1.04 -13.03 14.43
CA ALA A 323 1.36 -13.64 13.16
C ALA A 323 2.83 -14.08 13.05
N CYS A 324 3.75 -13.44 13.80
CA CYS A 324 5.19 -13.59 13.56
C CYS A 324 6.01 -14.04 14.77
N GLU A 325 5.42 -14.22 15.95
CA GLU A 325 6.11 -14.78 17.12
C GLU A 325 6.64 -16.19 16.79
N GLU A 326 7.90 -16.46 17.15
CA GLU A 326 8.44 -17.81 17.19
C GLU A 326 7.68 -18.58 18.27
N GLY A 327 6.94 -19.62 17.90
CA GLY A 327 6.38 -20.52 18.88
C GLY A 327 7.54 -21.13 19.67
N GLU A 328 7.41 -21.23 21.00
CA GLU A 328 8.26 -22.16 21.75
C GLU A 328 8.09 -23.52 21.07
N GLY A 329 9.20 -24.06 20.56
CA GLY A 329 9.18 -25.18 19.64
C GLY A 329 8.36 -26.35 20.16
N THR A 330 7.63 -26.99 19.25
CA THR A 330 7.60 -28.45 19.26
C THR A 330 8.92 -28.97 18.75
#